data_AF-A0A4R5L1Q9-F1
#
_entry.id   AF-A0A4R5L1Q9-F1
#
_cell.length_a   1.000
_cell.length_b   1.000
_cell.length_c   1.000
_cell.angle_alpha   90.00
_cell.angle_beta   90.00
_cell.angle_gamma   90.00
#
_symmetry.space_group_name_H-M   'P 1'
#
loop_
_entity.id
_entity.type
_entity.pdbx_description
1 polymer ?
#
loop_
_entity_poly.entity_id
_entity_poly.type
_entity_poly.pdbx_seq_one_letter_code
_entity_poly.pdbx_strand_id
1 'polypeptide(L)'
;MWNVGVELVESWLLALDQDSYEQVIAASELLSEHGPRLGRPLVDTVVRSRHRNMKDLRPGSSGRSELRILFAFDPERHAILLVAGDKAGNWSKWYKTNIPIADELFDDHLRILKGGS
;
A
#
# COMPACT_ATOMS: atom_id res chain seq x y z
N MET A 1 13.91 9.50 -6.47
CA MET A 1 13.49 8.55 -5.42
C MET A 1 12.18 9.06 -4.85
N TRP A 2 11.25 8.15 -4.56
CA TRP A 2 9.97 8.43 -3.92
C TRP A 2 10.10 8.12 -2.43
N ASN A 3 9.48 8.93 -1.58
CA ASN A 3 9.42 8.65 -0.15
C ASN A 3 8.30 7.64 0.10
N VAL A 4 8.57 6.55 0.82
CA VAL A 4 7.54 5.55 1.16
C VAL A 4 7.09 5.81 2.60
N GLY A 5 5.87 6.33 2.75
CA GLY A 5 5.26 6.58 4.06
C GLY A 5 4.63 5.31 4.60
N VAL A 6 5.06 4.88 5.79
CA VAL A 6 4.66 3.61 6.42
C VAL A 6 3.87 3.81 7.71
N GLU A 7 3.63 5.05 8.13
CA GLU A 7 3.11 5.42 9.43
C GLU A 7 1.74 4.78 9.72
N LEU A 8 0.88 4.68 8.70
CA LEU A 8 -0.46 4.10 8.84
C LEU A 8 -0.45 2.56 8.93
N VAL A 9 0.67 1.92 8.54
CA VAL A 9 0.82 0.46 8.52
C VAL A 9 1.97 -0.03 9.41
N GLU A 10 2.62 0.87 10.16
CA GLU A 10 3.82 0.57 10.95
C GLU A 10 3.57 -0.55 11.96
N SER A 11 2.48 -0.45 12.73
CA SER A 11 2.13 -1.47 13.72
C SER A 11 1.91 -2.85 13.10
N TRP A 12 1.35 -2.91 11.89
CA TRP A 12 1.19 -4.15 11.15
C TRP A 12 2.54 -4.68 10.65
N LEU A 13 3.38 -3.80 10.11
CA LEU A 13 4.70 -4.15 9.60
C LEU A 13 5.59 -4.74 10.70
N LEU A 14 5.59 -4.13 11.89
CA LEU A 14 6.36 -4.59 13.06
C LEU A 14 5.85 -5.90 13.66
N ALA A 15 4.61 -6.30 13.33
CA ALA A 15 4.03 -7.56 13.80
C ALA A 15 4.28 -8.74 12.85
N LEU A 16 4.92 -8.51 11.70
CA LEU A 16 5.25 -9.57 10.75
C LEU A 16 6.38 -10.46 11.27
N ASP A 17 6.39 -11.71 10.81
CA ASP A 17 7.59 -12.55 10.89
C ASP A 17 8.71 -12.00 9.99
N GLN A 18 9.95 -12.44 10.25
CA GLN A 18 11.14 -11.93 9.57
C GLN A 18 11.05 -12.06 8.05
N ASP A 19 10.62 -13.21 7.53
CA ASP A 19 10.55 -13.45 6.08
C ASP A 19 9.51 -12.53 5.43
N SER A 20 8.34 -12.41 6.04
CA SER A 20 7.27 -11.50 5.58
C SER A 20 7.71 -10.03 5.61
N TYR A 21 8.40 -9.61 6.67
CA TYR A 21 8.94 -8.26 6.80
C TYR A 21 9.93 -7.94 5.68
N GLU A 22 10.90 -8.83 5.43
CA GLU A 22 11.91 -8.66 4.37
C GLU A 22 11.28 -8.53 2.98
N GLN A 23 10.22 -9.30 2.69
CA GLN A 23 9.49 -9.17 1.43
C GLN A 23 8.81 -7.80 1.28
N VAL A 24 8.23 -7.27 2.35
CA VAL A 24 7.60 -5.94 2.33
C VAL A 24 8.65 -4.84 2.15
N ILE A 25 9.81 -4.96 2.82
CA ILE A 25 10.92 -4.00 2.66
C ILE A 25 11.43 -4.01 1.23
N ALA A 26 11.74 -5.18 0.65
CA ALA A 26 12.22 -5.27 -0.73
C ALA A 26 11.20 -4.68 -1.74
N ALA A 27 9.91 -4.92 -1.53
CA ALA A 27 8.86 -4.33 -2.36
C ALA A 27 8.79 -2.79 -2.20
N SER A 28 9.00 -2.29 -0.98
CA SER A 28 9.00 -0.85 -0.66
C SER A 28 10.22 -0.13 -1.24
N GLU A 29 11.39 -0.77 -1.26
CA GLU A 29 12.60 -0.24 -1.91
C GLU A 29 12.39 -0.09 -3.42
N LEU A 30 11.87 -1.13 -4.08
CA LEU A 30 11.54 -1.06 -5.50
C LEU A 30 10.49 0.03 -5.78
N LEU A 31 9.52 0.21 -4.88
CA LEU A 31 8.51 1.26 -4.98
C LEU A 31 9.14 2.66 -4.85
N SER A 32 10.08 2.84 -3.92
CA SER A 32 10.86 4.07 -3.74
C SER A 32 11.68 4.42 -5.00
N GLU A 33 12.32 3.43 -5.60
CA GLU A 33 13.17 3.64 -6.78
C GLU A 33 12.36 3.96 -8.05
N HIS A 34 11.31 3.17 -8.30
CA HIS A 34 10.60 3.18 -9.58
C HIS A 34 9.37 4.09 -9.57
N GLY A 35 8.77 4.30 -8.39
CA GLY A 35 7.56 5.08 -8.22
C GLY A 35 6.41 4.60 -9.11
N PRO A 36 5.65 5.50 -9.75
CA PRO A 36 4.52 5.17 -10.62
C PRO A 36 4.83 4.25 -11.80
N ARG A 37 6.12 4.06 -12.15
CA ARG A 37 6.54 3.12 -13.20
C ARG A 37 6.61 1.68 -12.72
N LEU A 38 6.56 1.42 -11.40
CA LEU A 38 6.49 0.07 -10.87
C LEU A 38 5.13 -0.55 -11.22
N GLY A 39 5.16 -1.68 -11.91
CA GLY A 39 3.98 -2.36 -12.42
C GLY A 39 3.87 -3.80 -11.94
N ARG A 40 3.14 -4.61 -12.69
CA ARG A 40 3.00 -6.05 -12.40
C ARG A 40 4.36 -6.75 -12.52
N PRO A 41 4.64 -7.78 -11.69
CA PRO A 41 3.72 -8.41 -10.74
C PRO A 41 3.62 -7.71 -9.38
N LEU A 42 4.53 -6.79 -9.03
CA LEU A 42 4.56 -6.20 -7.68
C LEU A 42 3.43 -5.20 -7.41
N VAL A 43 2.94 -4.50 -8.43
CA VAL A 43 1.89 -3.49 -8.27
C VAL A 43 0.70 -3.77 -9.18
N ASP A 44 -0.52 -3.61 -8.65
CA ASP A 44 -1.74 -3.50 -9.45
C ASP A 44 -2.50 -2.19 -9.23
N THR A 45 -3.50 -1.96 -10.08
CA THR A 45 -4.48 -0.89 -9.92
C THR A 45 -5.74 -1.40 -9.24
N VAL A 46 -6.23 -0.63 -8.27
CA VAL A 46 -7.46 -0.94 -7.54
C VAL A 46 -8.66 -0.31 -8.25
N VAL A 47 -9.41 -1.12 -8.99
CA VAL A 47 -10.49 -0.63 -9.87
C VAL A 47 -11.76 -0.15 -9.14
N ARG A 48 -11.94 -0.49 -7.86
CA ARG A 48 -13.13 -0.13 -7.06
C ARG A 48 -12.93 1.07 -6.15
N SER A 49 -11.73 1.65 -6.13
CA SER A 49 -11.44 2.86 -5.37
C SER A 49 -12.04 4.09 -6.06
N ARG A 50 -12.43 5.11 -5.29
CA ARG A 50 -12.77 6.43 -5.84
C ARG A 50 -11.55 7.17 -6.39
N HIS A 51 -10.35 6.77 -5.98
CA HIS A 51 -9.07 7.33 -6.39
C HIS A 51 -8.45 6.52 -7.52
N ARG A 52 -8.33 7.13 -8.71
CA ARG A 52 -7.77 6.47 -9.91
C ARG A 52 -6.32 6.03 -9.75
N ASN A 53 -5.58 6.66 -8.83
CA ASN A 53 -4.20 6.35 -8.50
C ASN A 53 -4.07 5.39 -7.30
N MET A 54 -5.16 4.81 -6.79
CA MET A 54 -5.09 3.76 -5.77
C MET A 54 -4.50 2.47 -6.34
N LYS A 55 -3.52 1.93 -5.63
CA LYS A 55 -2.71 0.78 -6.03
C LYS A 55 -2.70 -0.29 -4.94
N ASP A 56 -2.35 -1.49 -5.35
CA ASP A 56 -2.15 -2.65 -4.49
C ASP A 56 -0.71 -3.14 -4.65
N LEU A 57 0.10 -2.99 -3.61
CA LEU A 57 1.44 -3.55 -3.52
C LEU A 57 1.33 -5.01 -3.07
N ARG A 58 2.03 -5.88 -3.80
CA ARG A 58 2.02 -7.33 -3.63
C ARG A 58 3.44 -7.83 -3.36
N PRO A 59 3.93 -7.69 -2.12
CA PRO A 59 5.17 -8.32 -1.70
C PRO A 59 5.15 -9.82 -2.00
N GLY A 60 6.34 -10.42 -2.07
CA GLY A 60 6.46 -11.87 -2.13
C GLY A 60 5.74 -12.53 -0.97
N SER A 61 5.26 -13.75 -1.19
CA SER A 61 4.52 -14.52 -0.20
C SER A 61 5.39 -15.66 0.31
N SER A 62 5.50 -15.80 1.64
CA SER A 62 6.15 -16.93 2.31
C SER A 62 5.07 -17.85 2.90
N GLY A 63 5.21 -19.17 2.71
CA GLY A 63 4.24 -20.13 3.22
C GLY A 63 2.82 -19.96 2.66
N ARG A 64 1.86 -19.60 3.52
CA ARG A 64 0.43 -19.44 3.17
C ARG A 64 -0.05 -17.98 3.15
N SER A 65 0.83 -17.02 3.45
CA SER A 65 0.45 -15.60 3.50
C SER A 65 0.16 -15.05 2.11
N GLU A 66 -0.73 -14.08 2.01
CA GLU A 66 -0.98 -13.29 0.81
C GLU A 66 -0.99 -11.81 1.21
N LEU A 67 0.19 -11.26 1.53
CA LEU A 67 0.34 -9.88 2.00
C LEU A 67 -0.07 -8.90 0.89
N ARG A 68 -0.92 -7.92 1.25
CA ARG A 68 -1.39 -6.86 0.36
C ARG A 68 -1.35 -5.53 1.07
N ILE A 69 -0.95 -4.49 0.34
CA ILE A 69 -0.89 -3.13 0.87
C ILE A 69 -1.55 -2.19 -0.12
N LEU A 70 -2.68 -1.59 0.27
CA LEU A 70 -3.31 -0.51 -0.48
C LEU A 70 -2.50 0.76 -0.28
N PHE A 71 -2.14 1.42 -1.37
CA PHE A 71 -1.32 2.62 -1.34
C PHE A 71 -1.68 3.58 -2.48
N ALA A 72 -1.27 4.84 -2.35
CA ALA A 72 -1.42 5.83 -3.40
C ALA A 72 -0.19 6.74 -3.49
N PHE A 73 0.04 7.28 -4.69
CA PHE A 73 1.07 8.29 -4.93
C PHE A 73 0.49 9.69 -4.81
N ASP A 74 1.14 10.57 -4.07
CA ASP A 74 0.77 11.99 -3.98
C ASP A 74 1.57 12.89 -4.95
N PRO A 75 1.19 14.18 -5.10
CA PRO A 75 1.93 15.13 -5.93
C PRO A 75 3.34 15.49 -5.44
N GLU A 76 3.66 15.26 -4.17
CA GLU A 76 4.93 15.61 -3.52
C GLU A 76 5.95 14.47 -3.53
N ARG A 77 5.71 13.43 -4.33
CA ARG A 77 6.55 12.24 -4.47
C ARG A 77 6.56 11.31 -3.25
N HIS A 78 5.44 11.24 -2.52
CA HIS A 78 5.21 10.19 -1.53
C HIS A 78 4.40 9.04 -2.11
N ALA A 79 4.80 7.81 -1.79
CA ALA A 79 3.99 6.61 -1.89
C ALA A 79 3.49 6.29 -0.47
N ILE A 80 2.21 6.49 -0.22
CA ILE A 80 1.65 6.40 1.13
C ILE A 80 1.01 5.03 1.27
N LEU A 81 1.55 4.20 2.16
CA LEU A 81 0.96 2.89 2.47
C LEU A 81 -0.21 3.12 3.43
N LEU A 82 -1.44 2.87 2.97
CA LEU A 82 -2.67 3.29 3.64
C LEU A 82 -3.24 2.17 4.51
N VAL A 83 -3.33 0.95 3.96
CA VAL A 83 -3.91 -0.20 4.64
C VAL A 83 -3.14 -1.45 4.24
N ALA A 84 -2.70 -2.23 5.21
CA ALA A 84 -2.00 -3.49 4.99
C ALA A 84 -2.74 -4.66 5.66
N GLY A 85 -2.53 -5.86 5.13
CA GLY A 85 -3.07 -7.07 5.73
C GLY A 85 -2.72 -8.35 4.98
N ASP A 86 -3.00 -9.48 5.62
CA ASP A 86 -2.93 -10.80 5.00
C ASP A 86 -4.30 -11.16 4.38
N LYS A 87 -4.29 -11.43 3.08
CA LYS A 87 -5.47 -11.75 2.28
C LYS A 87 -5.71 -13.27 2.17
N ALA A 88 -4.85 -14.10 2.75
CA ALA A 88 -4.95 -15.56 2.69
C ALA A 88 -6.38 -16.05 3.03
N GLY A 89 -7.01 -16.76 2.09
CA GLY A 89 -8.32 -17.38 2.28
C GLY A 89 -9.55 -16.46 2.29
N ASN A 90 -9.42 -15.14 2.09
CA ASN A 90 -10.59 -14.22 2.16
C ASN A 90 -10.60 -13.08 1.12
N TRP A 91 -10.58 -13.46 -0.16
CA TRP A 91 -10.18 -12.57 -1.25
C TRP A 91 -11.19 -11.43 -1.54
N SER A 92 -12.48 -11.70 -1.49
CA SER A 92 -13.52 -10.73 -1.85
C SER A 92 -13.87 -9.78 -0.70
N LYS A 93 -13.87 -10.30 0.54
CA LYS A 93 -14.21 -9.51 1.72
C LYS A 93 -13.12 -8.49 2.05
N TRP A 94 -11.85 -8.86 1.88
CA TRP A 94 -10.73 -7.97 2.20
C TRP A 94 -10.79 -6.65 1.43
N TYR A 95 -10.90 -6.68 0.09
CA TYR A 95 -11.02 -5.45 -0.70
C TYR A 95 -12.31 -4.68 -0.40
N LYS A 96 -13.44 -5.38 -0.21
CA LYS A 96 -14.72 -4.73 0.10
C LYS A 96 -14.65 -3.94 1.42
N THR A 97 -13.89 -4.43 2.39
CA THR A 97 -13.67 -3.76 3.67
C THR A 97 -12.60 -2.67 3.58
N ASN A 98 -11.45 -2.96 2.95
CA ASN A 98 -10.27 -2.12 3.07
C ASN A 98 -10.19 -1.00 2.03
N ILE A 99 -10.83 -1.13 0.87
CA ILE A 99 -10.83 -0.05 -0.14
C ILE A 99 -11.49 1.24 0.42
N PRO A 100 -12.69 1.19 1.03
CA PRO A 100 -13.28 2.39 1.62
C PRO A 100 -12.39 3.03 2.70
N ILE A 101 -11.70 2.22 3.52
CA ILE A 101 -10.79 2.72 4.56
C ILE A 101 -9.59 3.43 3.92
N ALA A 102 -8.95 2.81 2.93
CA ALA A 102 -7.84 3.42 2.20
C ALA A 102 -8.27 4.71 1.49
N ASP A 103 -9.49 4.75 0.94
CA ASP A 103 -10.02 5.93 0.29
C ASP A 103 -10.20 7.11 1.25
N GLU A 104 -10.69 6.86 2.48
CA GLU A 104 -10.80 7.89 3.53
C GLU A 104 -9.43 8.40 3.97
N LEU A 105 -8.50 7.49 4.25
CA LEU A 105 -7.13 7.84 4.67
C LEU A 105 -6.42 8.69 3.62
N PHE A 106 -6.60 8.37 2.34
CA PHE A 106 -6.00 9.15 1.26
C PHE A 106 -6.67 10.51 1.09
N ASP A 107 -7.99 10.61 1.29
CA ASP A 107 -8.68 11.91 1.31
C ASP A 107 -8.15 12.81 2.43
N ASP A 108 -7.95 12.26 3.64
CA ASP A 108 -7.39 12.99 4.76
C ASP A 108 -5.96 13.49 4.46
N HIS A 109 -5.11 12.65 3.89
CA HIS A 109 -3.78 13.05 3.44
C HIS A 109 -3.82 14.21 2.45
N LEU A 110 -4.69 14.12 1.43
CA LEU A 110 -4.84 15.18 0.43
C LEU A 110 -5.39 16.50 1.02
N ARG A 111 -6.22 16.45 2.06
CA ARG A 111 -6.69 17.65 2.78
C ARG A 111 -5.54 18.33 3.52
N ILE A 112 -4.70 17.55 4.20
CA ILE A 112 -3.54 18.05 4.94
C ILE A 112 -2.55 18.73 3.98
N LEU A 113 -2.23 18.08 2.85
CA LEU A 113 -1.36 18.66 1.82
C LEU A 113 -1.86 20.01 1.29
N LYS A 114 -3.16 20.12 1.01
CA LYS A 114 -3.76 21.38 0.52
C LYS A 114 -3.85 22.49 1.56
N GLY A 115 -3.91 22.13 2.84
CA GLY A 115 -3.97 23.08 3.96
C GLY A 115 -2.60 23.54 4.45
N GLY A 116 -1.52 22.88 4.04
CA GLY A 116 -0.13 23.24 4.36
C GLY A 116 0.55 24.13 3.33
N SER A 117 -0.19 24.64 2.33
CA SER A 117 0.30 25.52 1.26
C SER A 117 0.22 27.00 1.62
#